data_AF-A0A975PIC2-F1
#
_entry.id   AF-A0A975PIC2-F1
#
_cell.length_a   1.000
_cell.length_b   1.000
_cell.length_c   1.000
_cell.angle_alpha   90.00
_cell.angle_beta   90.00
_cell.angle_gamma   90.00
#
_symmetry.space_group_name_H-M   'P 1'
#
loop_
_entity.id
_entity.type
_entity.pdbx_description
1 polymer ?
#
loop_
_entity_poly.entity_id
_entity_poly.type
_entity_poly.pdbx_seq_one_letter_code
_entity_poly.pdbx_strand_id
1 'polypeptide(L)' 'MNIILYYIKALFNVNMLVIFILVGLFLLLRDVPLLKKRKLNKESTIAKILAYTYIFGSIALFIIGKMI' A
#
# COMPACT_ATOMS: atom_id res chain seq x y z
N MET A 1 -22.46 -3.01 18.38
CA MET A 1 -21.23 -2.74 17.62
C MET A 1 -21.42 -3.24 16.19
N ASN A 2 -21.22 -2.40 15.17
CA ASN A 2 -21.44 -2.81 13.77
C ASN A 2 -20.45 -3.92 13.39
N ILE A 3 -20.95 -5.11 13.03
CA ILE A 3 -20.15 -6.30 12.67
C ILE A 3 -19.12 -5.98 11.57
N ILE A 4 -19.50 -5.15 10.60
CA ILE A 4 -18.64 -4.70 9.50
C ILE A 4 -17.42 -3.95 10.02
N LEU A 5 -17.60 -3.07 11.00
CA LEU A 5 -16.51 -2.27 11.58
C LEU A 5 -15.49 -3.15 12.31
N TYR A 6 -15.98 -4.20 12.98
CA TYR A 6 -15.13 -5.16 13.69
C TYR A 6 -14.20 -5.93 12.74
N TYR A 7 -14.73 -6.44 11.62
CA TYR A 7 -13.93 -7.15 10.63
C TYR A 7 -12.90 -6.25 9.95
N ILE A 8 -13.26 -5.00 9.66
CA ILE A 8 -12.32 -4.01 9.12
C ILE A 8 -11.17 -3.79 10.11
N LYS A 9 -11.48 -3.56 11.39
CA LYS A 9 -10.45 -3.34 12.42
C LYS A 9 -9.54 -4.56 12.62
N ALA A 10 -10.08 -5.77 12.49
CA ALA A 10 -9.31 -7.01 12.58
C ALA A 10 -8.35 -7.20 11.39
N LEU A 11 -8.74 -6.78 10.19
CA LEU A 11 -7.90 -6.84 8.98
C LEU A 11 -6.77 -5.79 8.98
N PHE A 12 -7.02 -4.60 9.51
CA PHE A 12 -6.02 -3.51 9.59
C PHE A 12 -5.13 -3.62 10.84
N ASN A 13 -4.55 -4.81 11.06
CA ASN A 13 -3.57 -5.01 12.12
C ASN A 13 -2.15 -4.60 11.67
N VAL A 14 -1.20 -4.63 12.62
CA VAL A 14 0.22 -4.29 12.37
C VAL A 14 0.84 -5.16 11.27
N ASN A 15 0.51 -6.46 11.23
CA ASN A 15 1.04 -7.37 10.20
C ASN A 15 0.61 -6.92 8.80
N MET A 16 -0.64 -6.48 8.67
CA MET A 16 -1.16 -6.03 7.39
C MET A 16 -0.48 -4.73 6.95
N LEU A 17 -0.30 -3.76 7.86
CA LEU A 17 0.48 -2.54 7.59
C LEU A 17 1.88 -2.88 7.04
N VAL A 18 2.59 -3.80 7.69
CA VAL A 18 3.94 -4.22 7.27
C VAL A 18 3.91 -4.82 5.86
N ILE A 19 2.95 -5.70 5.55
CA ILE A 19 2.79 -6.28 4.21
C ILE A 19 2.58 -5.19 3.16
N PHE A 20 1.67 -4.23 3.41
CA PHE A 20 1.40 -3.14 2.48
C PHE A 20 2.63 -2.26 2.22
N ILE A 21 3.41 -1.96 3.27
CA ILE A 21 4.67 -1.22 3.14
C ILE A 21 5.68 -2.01 2.30
N LEU A 22 5.84 -3.31 2.56
CA LEU A 22 6.76 -4.16 1.80
C LEU A 22 6.38 -4.26 0.32
N VAL A 23 5.08 -4.40 0.01
CA VAL A 23 4.57 -4.41 -1.37
C VAL A 23 4.83 -3.06 -2.04
N GLY A 24 4.56 -1.95 -1.37
CA GLY A 24 4.83 -0.62 -1.90
C GLY A 24 6.32 -0.37 -2.15
N LEU A 25 7.20 -0.80 -1.24
CA LEU A 25 8.65 -0.74 -1.42
C LEU A 25 9.11 -1.61 -2.60
N PHE A 26 8.57 -2.81 -2.74
CA PHE A 26 8.89 -3.71 -3.85
C PHE A 26 8.51 -3.08 -5.21
N LEU A 27 7.32 -2.50 -5.32
CA LEU A 27 6.90 -1.77 -6.51
C LEU A 27 7.87 -0.62 -6.84
N LEU A 28 8.26 0.17 -5.84
CA LEU A 28 9.18 1.31 -5.99
C LEU A 28 10.59 0.90 -6.38
N LEU A 29 11.14 -0.15 -5.77
CA LEU A 29 12.54 -0.56 -5.92
C LEU A 29 12.77 -1.51 -7.10
N ARG A 30 11.78 -2.35 -7.44
CA ARG A 30 11.91 -3.36 -8.49
C ARG A 30 11.11 -3.01 -9.73
N ASP A 31 9.80 -2.83 -9.58
CA ASP A 31 8.89 -2.75 -10.73
C ASP A 31 9.03 -1.42 -11.47
N VAL A 32 9.10 -0.30 -10.75
CA VAL A 32 9.29 1.02 -11.33
C VAL A 32 10.59 1.10 -12.16
N PRO A 33 11.77 0.71 -11.65
CA PRO A 33 12.99 0.68 -12.46
C PRO A 33 12.93 -0.32 -13.62
N LEU A 34 12.29 -1.48 -13.43
CA LEU A 34 12.14 -2.49 -14.48
C LEU A 34 11.30 -1.97 -15.65
N LEU A 35 10.15 -1.34 -15.36
CA LEU A 35 9.26 -0.73 -16.35
C LEU A 35 9.96 0.42 -17.08
N LYS A 36 10.70 1.26 -16.35
CA LYS A 36 11.50 2.33 -16.93
C LYS A 36 12.60 1.80 -17.87
N LYS A 37 13.28 0.71 -17.49
CA LYS A 37 14.27 0.03 -18.36
C LYS A 37 13.65 -0.52 -19.64
N ARG A 38 12.37 -0.92 -19.61
CA ARG A 38 11.60 -1.39 -20.77
C ARG A 38 10.95 -0.26 -21.58
N LYS A 39 11.25 1.02 -21.29
CA LYS A 39 10.63 2.20 -21.91
C LYS A 39 9.11 2.31 -21.70
N LEU A 40 8.57 1.58 -20.72
CA LEU A 40 7.16 1.61 -20.32
C LEU A 40 6.94 2.74 -19.31
N ASN A 41 7.04 3.99 -19.78
CA ASN A 41 7.05 5.18 -18.93
C ASN A 41 5.69 5.46 -18.28
N LYS A 42 4.58 5.17 -18.97
CA LYS A 42 3.22 5.38 -18.43
C LYS A 42 2.95 4.39 -17.30
N GLU A 43 3.28 3.13 -17.53
CA GLU A 43 3.14 2.02 -16.60
C GLU A 43 4.05 2.21 -15.40
N SER A 44 5.29 2.67 -15.62
CA SER A 44 6.22 3.04 -14.54
C SER A 44 5.66 4.15 -13.67
N THR A 45 4.95 5.12 -14.24
CA THR A 45 4.33 6.22 -13.49
C THR A 45 3.16 5.70 -12.65
N ILE A 46 2.31 4.85 -13.22
CA ILE A 46 1.20 4.20 -12.53
C ILE A 46 1.73 3.33 -11.38
N ALA A 47 2.76 2.52 -11.62
CA ALA A 47 3.39 1.68 -10.60
C ALA A 47 3.97 2.52 -9.45
N LYS A 48 4.55 3.69 -9.76
CA LYS A 48 5.07 4.62 -8.75
C LYS A 48 3.95 5.23 -7.90
N ILE A 49 2.84 5.61 -8.54
CA ILE A 49 1.65 6.12 -7.82
C ILE A 49 1.09 5.02 -6.92
N LEU A 50 0.91 3.81 -7.44
CA LEU A 50 0.45 2.66 -6.66
C LEU A 50 1.36 2.38 -5.47
N ALA A 51 2.68 2.36 -5.67
CA ALA A 51 3.64 2.17 -4.59
C ALA A 51 3.44 3.17 -3.44
N TYR A 52 3.27 4.46 -3.76
CA TYR A 52 3.00 5.47 -2.76
C TYR A 52 1.63 5.31 -2.10
N THR A 53 0.60 4.95 -2.85
CA THR A 53 -0.73 4.65 -2.29
C THR A 53 -0.68 3.47 -1.32
N TYR A 54 0.09 2.41 -1.64
CA TYR A 54 0.27 1.27 -0.74
C TYR A 54 0.99 1.68 0.55
N ILE A 55 2.06 2.48 0.47
CA ILE A 55 2.82 2.92 1.66
C ILE A 55 2.00 3.92 2.48
N PHE A 56 1.65 5.07 1.91
CA PHE A 56 0.99 6.15 2.64
C PHE A 56 -0.47 5.82 2.98
N GLY A 57 -1.18 5.13 2.07
CA GLY A 57 -2.55 4.72 2.30
C GLY A 57 -2.68 3.70 3.43
N SER A 58 -1.78 2.72 3.51
CA SER A 58 -1.80 1.77 4.63
C SER A 58 -1.47 2.42 5.97
N ILE A 59 -0.52 3.36 6.01
CA ILE A 59 -0.20 4.14 7.20
C ILE A 59 -1.42 4.97 7.64
N ALA A 60 -2.07 5.69 6.71
CA ALA A 60 -3.24 6.48 6.99
C ALA A 60 -4.41 5.63 7.52
N LEU A 61 -4.69 4.50 6.88
CA LEU A 61 -5.75 3.56 7.30
C LEU A 61 -5.45 2.93 8.65
N PHE A 62 -4.19 2.59 8.94
CA PHE A 62 -3.80 2.06 10.25
C PHE A 62 -4.01 3.08 11.37
N ILE A 63 -3.68 4.36 11.14
CA ILE A 63 -3.90 5.44 12.10
C ILE A 63 -5.41 5.62 12.34
N ILE A 64 -6.20 5.72 11.27
CA ILE A 64 -7.67 5.87 11.37
C ILE A 64 -8.28 4.68 12.12
N GLY A 65 -7.88 3.45 11.78
CA GLY A 65 -8.36 2.23 12.43
C GLY A 65 -7.97 2.11 13.90
N LYS A 66 -6.94 2.84 14.36
CA LYS A 66 -6.57 2.93 15.77
C LYS A 66 -7.38 3.98 16.54
N MET A 67 -7.84 5.04 15.87
CA MET A 67 -8.60 6.14 16.47
C MET A 67 -10.08 5.81 16.69
N ILE A 68 -10.62 4.88 15.91
CA ILE A 68 -12.01 4.36 16.00
C ILE A 68 -11.98 3.02 16.73
#